data_AF-A0A7Y2XDX9-F1
#
_entry.id   AF-A0A7Y2XDX9-F1
#
_cell.length_a   1.000
_cell.length_b   1.000
_cell.length_c   1.000
_cell.angle_alpha   90.00
_cell.angle_beta   90.00
_cell.angle_gamma   90.00
#
_symmetry.space_group_name_H-M   'P 1'
#
loop_
_entity.id
_entity.type
_entity.pdbx_description
1 polymer ?
#
loop_
_entity_poly.entity_id
_entity_poly.type
_entity_poly.pdbx_seq_one_letter_code
_entity_poly.pdbx_strand_id
1 'polypeptide(L)'
;MKNNRKTSLWTGSVIMIIVIFIPYLLYIHQNIPRDLENYETILGTVNGGYYSNVQTYVYMFFSKFVPLVLLIIWFLTNKHWWVHAILIPTSVYLFQLISVINDSEEFADEVDFIYTVPIT
;
A
#
# COMPACT_ATOMS: atom_id res chain seq x y z
N MET A 1 -3.18 35.25 11.22
CA MET A 1 -4.37 34.43 10.86
C MET A 1 -4.54 34.15 9.34
N LYS A 2 -4.24 35.07 8.41
CA LYS A 2 -4.47 34.87 6.96
C LYS A 2 -3.57 33.79 6.32
N ASN A 3 -2.31 33.65 6.76
CA ASN A 3 -1.38 32.63 6.25
C ASN A 3 -1.79 31.19 6.62
N ASN A 4 -2.29 30.95 7.84
CA ASN A 4 -2.70 29.61 8.28
C ASN A 4 -3.89 29.06 7.49
N ARG A 5 -4.78 29.92 6.98
CA ARG A 5 -5.87 29.50 6.08
C ARG A 5 -5.35 29.09 4.71
N LYS A 6 -4.36 29.81 4.16
CA LYS A 6 -3.75 29.46 2.87
C LYS A 6 -2.98 28.13 2.94
N THR A 7 -2.21 27.91 4.00
CA THR A 7 -1.47 26.65 4.20
C THR A 7 -2.43 25.47 4.35
N SER A 8 -3.53 25.63 5.09
CA SER A 8 -4.57 24.60 5.23
C SER A 8 -5.29 24.25 3.93
N LEU A 9 -5.43 25.20 3.00
CA LEU A 9 -6.04 24.94 1.69
C LEU A 9 -5.07 24.18 0.79
N TRP A 10 -3.78 24.54 0.83
CA TRP A 10 -2.75 23.89 0.02
C TRP A 10 -2.56 22.42 0.41
N THR A 11 -2.51 22.12 1.71
CA THR A 11 -2.42 20.73 2.19
C THR A 11 -3.64 19.91 1.78
N GLY A 12 -4.85 20.46 1.90
CA GLY A 12 -6.08 19.80 1.44
C GLY A 12 -6.10 19.49 -0.05
N SER A 13 -5.61 20.42 -0.88
CA SER A 13 -5.50 20.21 -2.34
C SER A 13 -4.52 19.08 -2.70
N VAL A 14 -3.36 19.02 -2.03
CA VAL A 14 -2.39 17.94 -2.27
C VAL A 14 -2.98 16.58 -1.89
N ILE A 15 -3.64 16.49 -0.73
CA ILE A 15 -4.29 15.25 -0.30
C ILE A 15 -5.37 14.82 -1.29
N MET A 16 -6.20 15.75 -1.78
CA MET A 16 -7.24 15.44 -2.77
C MET A 16 -6.66 14.89 -4.07
N ILE A 17 -5.58 15.48 -4.58
CA ILE A 17 -4.88 14.97 -5.76
C ILE A 17 -4.39 13.55 -5.50
N ILE A 18 -3.74 13.29 -4.37
CA ILE A 18 -3.27 11.94 -4.02
C ILE A 18 -4.45 10.95 -4.00
N VAL A 19 -5.56 11.27 -3.34
CA VAL A 19 -6.74 10.40 -3.27
C VAL A 19 -7.34 10.10 -4.64
N ILE A 20 -7.35 11.07 -5.56
CA ILE A 20 -7.85 10.88 -6.93
C ILE A 20 -6.91 9.99 -7.74
N PHE A 21 -5.60 10.19 -7.63
CA PHE A 21 -4.63 9.49 -8.47
C PHE A 21 -4.19 8.13 -7.91
N ILE A 22 -4.29 7.91 -6.60
CA ILE A 22 -3.82 6.67 -5.97
C ILE A 22 -4.48 5.38 -6.53
N PRO A 23 -5.78 5.35 -6.90
CA PRO A 23 -6.39 4.13 -7.43
C PRO A 23 -5.82 3.70 -8.78
N TYR A 24 -5.26 4.63 -9.56
CA TYR A 24 -4.68 4.31 -10.86
C TYR A 24 -3.42 3.43 -10.76
N LEU A 25 -2.75 3.42 -9.59
CA LEU A 25 -1.62 2.51 -9.37
C LEU A 25 -2.02 1.03 -9.47
N LEU A 26 -3.29 0.68 -9.21
CA LEU A 26 -3.80 -0.68 -9.40
C LEU A 26 -3.65 -1.18 -10.84
N TYR A 27 -3.59 -0.29 -11.82
CA TYR A 27 -3.51 -0.64 -13.24
C TYR A 27 -2.08 -0.66 -13.78
N ILE A 28 -1.07 -0.28 -12.99
CA ILE A 28 0.33 -0.23 -13.45
C ILE A 28 0.81 -1.59 -13.95
N HIS A 29 0.37 -2.67 -13.31
CA HIS A 29 0.72 -4.04 -13.70
C HIS A 29 0.36 -4.36 -15.16
N GLN A 30 -0.64 -3.69 -15.76
CA GLN A 30 -1.04 -3.94 -17.15
C GLN A 30 0.02 -3.51 -18.17
N ASN A 31 0.93 -2.61 -17.78
CA ASN A 31 2.04 -2.18 -18.63
C ASN A 31 3.22 -3.15 -18.61
N ILE A 32 3.18 -4.18 -17.76
CA ILE A 32 4.24 -5.19 -17.62
C ILE A 32 3.88 -6.41 -18.48
N PRO A 33 4.79 -6.90 -19.34
CA PRO A 33 4.57 -8.14 -20.10
C PRO A 33 4.36 -9.36 -19.20
N ARG A 34 3.52 -10.30 -19.66
CA ARG A 34 3.09 -11.49 -18.89
C ARG A 34 4.15 -12.57 -18.69
N ASP A 35 5.27 -12.47 -19.40
CA ASP A 35 6.22 -13.57 -19.52
C ASP A 35 7.56 -13.24 -18.82
N LEU A 36 7.59 -12.17 -18.01
CA LEU A 36 8.78 -11.69 -17.31
C LEU A 36 8.81 -12.19 -15.86
N GLU A 37 9.82 -13.00 -15.56
CA GLU A 37 10.13 -13.44 -14.19
C GLU A 37 10.92 -12.38 -13.41
N ASN A 38 11.74 -11.58 -14.10
CA ASN A 38 12.54 -10.50 -13.54
C ASN A 38 12.35 -9.23 -14.37
N TYR A 39 12.14 -8.09 -13.71
CA TYR A 39 11.92 -6.80 -14.35
C TYR A 39 12.92 -5.78 -13.83
N GLU A 40 13.81 -5.33 -14.72
CA GLU A 40 14.78 -4.28 -14.38
C GLU A 40 14.09 -2.92 -14.39
N THR A 41 14.08 -2.24 -13.25
CA THR A 41 13.61 -0.86 -13.12
C THR A 41 14.75 0.07 -12.76
N ILE A 42 14.53 1.37 -12.91
CA ILE A 42 15.48 2.42 -12.52
C ILE A 42 15.83 2.36 -11.01
N LEU A 43 14.96 1.72 -10.20
CA LEU A 43 15.10 1.59 -8.75
C LEU A 43 15.67 0.23 -8.31
N GLY A 44 15.91 -0.70 -9.24
CA GLY A 44 16.40 -2.05 -8.96
C GLY A 44 15.68 -3.14 -9.76
N THR A 45 16.10 -4.39 -9.55
CA THR A 45 15.48 -5.59 -10.15
C THR A 45 14.31 -6.06 -9.30
N VAL A 46 13.13 -6.18 -9.90
CA VAL A 46 11.94 -6.74 -9.26
C VAL A 46 11.73 -8.16 -9.76
N ASN A 47 11.71 -9.13 -8.85
CA ASN A 47 11.50 -10.53 -9.18
C ASN A 47 10.08 -10.95 -8.82
N GLY A 48 9.48 -11.82 -9.63
CA GLY A 48 8.13 -12.34 -9.39
C GLY A 48 8.04 -13.28 -8.18
N GLY A 49 9.16 -13.89 -7.79
CA GLY A 49 9.25 -14.83 -6.66
C GLY A 49 8.14 -15.88 -6.68
N TYR A 50 7.44 -16.02 -5.55
CA TYR A 50 6.32 -16.94 -5.37
C TYR A 50 5.19 -16.78 -6.40
N TYR A 51 5.02 -15.58 -6.98
CA TYR A 51 3.96 -15.30 -7.95
C TYR A 51 4.32 -15.71 -9.39
N SER A 52 5.53 -16.27 -9.61
CA SER A 52 6.12 -16.71 -10.89
C SER A 52 6.34 -15.61 -11.94
N ASN A 53 5.49 -14.58 -11.96
CA ASN A 53 5.53 -13.47 -12.91
C ASN A 53 5.48 -12.14 -12.14
N VAL A 54 6.37 -11.22 -12.53
CA VAL A 54 6.45 -9.87 -11.94
C VAL A 54 5.13 -9.12 -12.05
N GLN A 55 4.38 -9.30 -13.14
CA GLN A 55 3.09 -8.64 -13.31
C GLN A 55 2.11 -8.98 -12.17
N THR A 56 2.03 -10.25 -11.78
CA THR A 56 1.17 -10.71 -10.69
C THR A 56 1.64 -10.14 -9.36
N TYR A 57 2.95 -10.17 -9.10
CA TYR A 57 3.54 -9.57 -7.90
C TYR A 57 3.20 -8.08 -7.79
N VAL A 58 3.40 -7.31 -8.86
CA VAL A 58 3.11 -5.86 -8.89
C VAL A 58 1.62 -5.58 -8.66
N TYR A 59 0.74 -6.41 -9.23
CA TYR A 59 -0.70 -6.31 -8.96
C TYR A 59 -1.01 -6.58 -7.47
N MET A 60 -0.48 -7.67 -6.92
CA MET A 60 -0.69 -8.02 -5.50
C MET A 60 -0.18 -6.91 -4.58
N PHE A 61 1.01 -6.37 -4.86
CA PHE A 61 1.59 -5.27 -4.11
C PHE A 61 0.68 -4.05 -4.11
N PHE A 62 0.27 -3.55 -5.29
CA PHE A 62 -0.58 -2.37 -5.38
C PHE A 62 -2.00 -2.60 -4.82
N SER A 63 -2.50 -3.84 -4.88
CA SER A 63 -3.78 -4.20 -4.27
C SER A 63 -3.80 -4.01 -2.74
N LYS A 64 -2.64 -4.08 -2.08
CA LYS A 64 -2.49 -3.81 -0.63
C LYS A 64 -2.05 -2.39 -0.35
N PHE A 65 -1.11 -1.89 -1.13
CA PHE A 65 -0.53 -0.56 -0.97
C PHE A 65 -1.58 0.55 -1.15
N VAL A 66 -2.43 0.48 -2.17
CA VAL A 66 -3.42 1.53 -2.46
C VAL A 66 -4.44 1.69 -1.33
N PRO A 67 -5.13 0.63 -0.85
CA PRO A 67 -5.99 0.74 0.33
C PRO A 67 -5.25 1.22 1.58
N LEU A 68 -4.01 0.76 1.82
CA LEU A 68 -3.22 1.18 2.98
C LEU A 68 -3.00 2.70 2.98
N VAL A 69 -2.59 3.28 1.85
CA VAL A 69 -2.38 4.72 1.72
C VAL A 69 -3.69 5.50 1.93
N LEU A 70 -4.81 5.02 1.37
CA LEU A 70 -6.11 5.63 1.57
C LEU A 70 -6.54 5.61 3.05
N LEU A 71 -6.33 4.49 3.74
CA LEU A 71 -6.63 4.36 5.17
C LEU A 71 -5.75 5.27 6.02
N ILE A 72 -4.45 5.40 5.71
CA ILE A 72 -3.55 6.32 6.40
C ILE A 72 -4.00 7.77 6.18
N ILE A 73 -4.31 8.16 4.95
CA ILE A 73 -4.85 9.50 4.66
C ILE A 73 -6.13 9.74 5.44
N TRP A 74 -7.02 8.76 5.48
CA TRP A 74 -8.28 8.88 6.22
C TRP A 74 -8.04 9.01 7.72
N PHE A 75 -7.14 8.22 8.29
CA PHE A 75 -6.75 8.30 9.70
C PHE A 75 -6.18 9.68 10.05
N LEU A 76 -5.28 10.23 9.23
CA LEU A 76 -4.65 11.53 9.47
C LEU A 76 -5.61 12.73 9.29
N THR A 77 -6.63 12.60 8.43
CA THR A 77 -7.56 13.69 8.12
C THR A 77 -8.83 13.67 8.97
N ASN A 78 -9.21 12.51 9.52
CA ASN A 78 -10.41 12.35 10.32
C ASN A 78 -10.21 12.91 11.74
N LYS A 79 -11.17 13.73 12.20
CA LYS A 79 -11.15 14.39 13.52
C LYS A 79 -12.15 13.78 14.52
N HIS A 80 -12.84 12.71 14.14
CA HIS A 80 -13.82 12.04 14.98
C HIS A 80 -13.15 11.06 15.95
N TRP A 81 -13.78 10.79 17.09
CA TRP A 81 -13.23 9.93 18.15
C TRP A 81 -12.99 8.48 17.70
N TRP A 82 -13.82 7.98 16.78
CA TRP A 82 -13.74 6.61 16.27
C TRP A 82 -12.61 6.40 15.25
N VAL A 83 -11.79 7.43 14.97
CA VAL A 83 -10.61 7.34 14.09
C VAL A 83 -9.67 6.18 14.46
N HIS A 84 -9.58 5.84 15.74
CA HIS A 84 -8.78 4.71 16.23
C HIS A 84 -9.25 3.36 15.67
N ALA A 85 -10.52 3.22 15.30
CA ALA A 85 -11.01 2.00 14.65
C ALA A 85 -10.39 1.78 13.27
N ILE A 86 -9.93 2.85 12.59
CA ILE A 86 -9.24 2.78 11.28
C ILE A 86 -7.84 2.14 11.43
N LEU A 87 -7.23 2.18 12.63
CA LEU A 87 -5.94 1.53 12.85
C LEU A 87 -6.00 0.02 12.64
N ILE A 88 -7.13 -0.63 12.98
CA ILE A 88 -7.30 -2.08 12.80
C ILE A 88 -7.15 -2.48 11.32
N PRO A 89 -7.96 -1.98 10.37
CA PRO A 89 -7.78 -2.32 8.95
C PRO A 89 -6.45 -1.80 8.40
N THR A 90 -5.92 -0.67 8.90
CA THR A 90 -4.60 -0.18 8.50
C THR A 90 -3.51 -1.21 8.83
N SER A 91 -3.52 -1.76 10.05
CA SER A 91 -2.58 -2.82 10.46
C SER A 91 -2.76 -4.09 9.64
N VAL A 92 -4.00 -4.50 9.35
CA VAL A 92 -4.25 -5.67 8.48
C VAL A 92 -3.62 -5.49 7.09
N TYR A 93 -3.86 -4.33 6.44
CA TYR A 93 -3.28 -4.05 5.14
C TYR A 93 -1.75 -3.90 5.19
N LEU A 94 -1.20 -3.39 6.31
CA LEU A 94 0.24 -3.31 6.51
C LEU A 94 0.87 -4.72 6.57
N PHE A 95 0.31 -5.63 7.35
CA PHE A 95 0.78 -7.02 7.41
C PHE A 95 0.65 -7.73 6.06
N GLN A 96 -0.47 -7.54 5.37
CA GLN A 96 -0.65 -8.10 4.03
C GLN A 96 0.37 -7.55 3.03
N LEU A 97 0.73 -6.27 3.12
CA LEU A 97 1.74 -5.68 2.25
C LEU A 97 3.14 -6.26 2.55
N ILE A 98 3.50 -6.42 3.82
CA ILE A 98 4.75 -7.05 4.23
C ILE A 98 4.83 -8.50 3.73
N SER A 99 3.73 -9.26 3.85
CA SER A 99 3.64 -10.63 3.33
C SER A 99 3.93 -10.66 1.83
N VAL A 100 3.28 -9.79 1.04
CA VAL A 100 3.52 -9.73 -0.41
C VAL A 100 4.98 -9.41 -0.74
N ILE A 101 5.60 -8.47 -0.02
CA ILE A 101 7.03 -8.14 -0.22
C ILE A 101 7.91 -9.36 0.08
N ASN A 102 7.63 -10.07 1.17
CA ASN A 102 8.38 -11.27 1.54
C ASN A 102 8.20 -12.40 0.53
N ASP A 103 7.01 -12.57 -0.05
CA ASP A 103 6.74 -13.60 -1.08
C ASP A 103 7.57 -13.40 -2.36
N SER A 104 8.15 -12.22 -2.60
CA SER A 104 9.08 -12.01 -3.73
C SER A 104 10.47 -12.62 -3.51
N GLU A 105 10.85 -12.85 -2.26
CA GLU A 105 12.08 -13.54 -1.86
C GLU A 105 11.67 -14.97 -1.48
N GLU A 106 12.20 -15.99 -2.15
CA GLU A 106 11.76 -17.41 -2.13
C GLU A 106 11.77 -18.11 -0.73
N PHE A 107 11.97 -17.38 0.36
CA PHE A 107 12.05 -17.83 1.75
C PHE A 107 11.09 -17.04 2.65
N ALA A 108 9.78 -17.26 2.53
CA ALA A 108 8.80 -16.70 3.47
C ALA A 108 8.26 -17.80 4.39
N ASP A 109 8.78 -17.84 5.63
CA ASP A 109 8.05 -18.45 6.75
C ASP A 109 6.72 -17.68 6.90
N GLU A 110 5.60 -18.40 6.90
CA GLU A 110 4.26 -17.84 7.10
C GLU A 110 4.19 -17.12 8.47
N VAL A 111 4.31 -15.79 8.47
CA VAL A 111 3.98 -15.00 9.67
C VAL A 111 2.46 -14.88 9.73
N ASP A 112 1.84 -15.87 10.36
CA ASP A 112 0.40 -15.92 10.56
C ASP A 112 -0.09 -14.70 11.35
N PHE A 113 -1.01 -13.94 10.76
CA PHE A 113 -1.60 -12.72 11.31
C PHE A 113 -2.10 -12.89 12.76
N ILE A 114 -2.56 -14.09 13.12
CA ILE A 114 -3.11 -14.40 14.45
C ILE A 114 -2.07 -14.28 15.58
N TYR A 115 -0.77 -14.40 15.27
CA TYR A 115 0.31 -14.34 16.28
C TYR A 115 0.81 -12.91 16.57
N THR A 116 0.39 -11.92 15.78
CA THR A 116 0.80 -10.51 15.98
C THR A 116 -0.18 -9.70 16.82
N VAL A 117 -1.38 -10.23 17.06
CA VAL A 117 -2.34 -9.65 18.00
C VAL A 117 -2.04 -10.22 19.37
N PRO A 118 -1.73 -9.40 20.39
CA PRO A 118 -1.58 -9.91 21.75
C PRO A 118 -2.98 -10.24 22.27
N ILE A 119 -3.41 -11.49 22.06
CA ILE A 119 -4.58 -12.03 22.74
C ILE A 119 -4.07 -12.49 24.11
N THR A 120 -4.31 -11.67 25.14
CA THR A 120 -4.27 -12.09 26.55
C THR A 120 -5.52 -12.87 26.91
#